data_AF-A0A0C2DBB9-F1
#
_entry.id   AF-A0A0C2DBB9-F1
#
_cell.length_a   1.000
_cell.length_b   1.000
_cell.length_c   1.000
_cell.angle_alpha   90.00
_cell.angle_beta   90.00
_cell.angle_gamma   90.00
#
_symmetry.space_group_name_H-M   'P 1'
#
loop_
_entity.id
_entity.type
_entity.pdbx_description
1 polymer ?
#
loop_
_entity_poly.entity_id
_entity_poly.type
_entity_poly.pdbx_seq_one_letter_code
_entity_poly.pdbx_strand_id
1 'polypeptide(L)'
;MVSTRVALAKPAFTRCRALALGLALSLPTLGGCEKVDELSKAASKAADPSAPLDIDMAQLTTQFESRVTAAAGAPAVEQAANACFEKVSADPLVGAAGERIMSALAQSPKLAAVGQSIIGALGESKQLQQIVLGLMAENPGMSPDAIGDAVGQRIEAVTSGPAFDRAFDQSFDKVLATPSVVAALDGLQTAIAKNPYLVSIIREAVEKAETEANWAERLTELNGGKRPSSSEATALLLDHWFTTARLEQFYVDLFGLPATEAQVAIAVVALLDSPAFVGHLSDALESMASDPQVQQQIVDVLNTMLLDAPSEAALTAVLDPLLTQPAFATALATLIDALVQDPALAPIGVAALEGIAKDESVGALVNGLLMDW
;
A
#
# COMPACT_ATOMS: atom_id res chain seq x y z
N MET A 1 21.33 26.24 8.34
CA MET A 1 21.04 25.53 7.07
C MET A 1 21.82 24.22 7.09
N VAL A 2 21.29 23.25 7.82
CA VAL A 2 21.81 21.87 7.85
C VAL A 2 21.00 21.12 6.80
N SER A 3 21.69 20.57 5.80
CA SER A 3 21.10 19.73 4.77
C SER A 3 20.80 18.37 5.40
N THR A 4 19.57 18.24 5.92
CA THR A 4 19.01 17.03 6.50
C THR A 4 18.72 16.06 5.37
N ARG A 5 19.63 15.10 5.16
CA ARG A 5 19.25 13.86 4.47
C ARG A 5 18.48 13.04 5.49
N VAL A 6 17.15 13.15 5.46
CA VAL A 6 16.29 12.18 6.13
C VAL A 6 16.57 10.86 5.42
N ALA A 7 17.39 10.02 6.03
CA ALA A 7 17.52 8.63 5.63
C ALA A 7 16.16 7.99 5.91
N LEU A 8 15.30 7.95 4.88
CA LEU A 8 14.07 7.16 4.91
C LEU A 8 14.48 5.73 5.27
N ALA A 9 14.12 5.33 6.48
CA ALA A 9 14.47 4.05 7.07
C ALA A 9 13.91 2.91 6.19
N LYS A 10 14.80 1.99 5.80
CA LYS A 10 14.47 0.64 5.32
C LYS A 10 14.43 -0.28 6.57
N PRO A 11 13.44 -1.19 6.77
CA PRO A 11 12.28 -1.56 5.96
C PRO A 11 10.97 -1.56 6.79
N ALA A 12 10.29 -0.41 6.90
CA ALA A 12 8.97 -0.32 7.54
C ALA A 12 7.78 -0.71 6.63
N PHE A 13 8.06 -1.03 5.37
CA PHE A 13 7.05 -1.31 4.35
C PHE A 13 6.69 -2.79 4.21
N THR A 14 6.88 -3.59 5.27
CA THR A 14 6.76 -5.05 5.17
C THR A 14 5.36 -5.54 4.82
N ARG A 15 4.29 -4.74 4.93
CA ARG A 15 2.92 -5.18 4.59
C ARG A 15 2.04 -4.08 3.99
N CYS A 16 2.43 -3.54 2.85
CA CYS A 16 1.48 -2.91 1.90
C CYS A 16 0.60 -3.98 1.21
N ARG A 17 -0.03 -4.86 2.02
CA ARG A 17 -1.02 -5.83 1.57
C ARG A 17 -2.07 -5.12 0.72
N ALA A 18 -2.62 -4.00 1.16
CA ALA A 18 -3.72 -3.33 0.47
C ALA A 18 -3.39 -2.70 -0.89
N LEU A 19 -2.16 -2.22 -1.12
CA LEU A 19 -1.80 -1.58 -2.40
C LEU A 19 -1.38 -2.63 -3.43
N ALA A 20 -0.62 -3.64 -2.98
CA ALA A 20 -0.26 -4.80 -3.80
C ALA A 20 -1.49 -5.69 -4.08
N LEU A 21 -2.35 -5.94 -3.09
CA LEU A 21 -3.66 -6.58 -3.25
C LEU A 21 -4.64 -5.68 -4.01
N GLY A 22 -4.54 -4.36 -3.99
CA GLY A 22 -5.38 -3.47 -4.82
C GLY A 22 -5.11 -3.67 -6.31
N LEU A 23 -3.84 -3.66 -6.70
CA LEU A 23 -3.40 -3.99 -8.06
C LEU A 23 -3.72 -5.45 -8.44
N ALA A 24 -3.46 -6.38 -7.52
CA ALA A 24 -3.64 -7.82 -7.74
C ALA A 24 -5.10 -8.29 -7.75
N LEU A 25 -5.90 -7.89 -6.77
CA LEU A 25 -7.32 -8.19 -6.64
C LEU A 25 -8.20 -7.31 -7.52
N SER A 26 -7.62 -6.53 -8.42
CA SER A 26 -8.40 -5.91 -9.47
C SER A 26 -9.04 -6.98 -10.33
N LEU A 27 -8.27 -8.00 -10.73
CA LEU A 27 -8.62 -9.11 -11.61
C LEU A 27 -10.02 -9.74 -11.42
N PRO A 28 -10.49 -10.05 -10.20
CA PRO A 28 -11.76 -10.74 -10.04
C PRO A 28 -13.00 -9.84 -10.03
N THR A 29 -12.89 -8.56 -9.66
CA THR A 29 -14.01 -7.60 -9.79
C THR A 29 -14.06 -6.93 -11.17
N LEU A 30 -13.19 -7.34 -12.10
CA LEU A 30 -13.14 -6.84 -13.47
C LEU A 30 -14.25 -7.44 -14.32
N GLY A 31 -15.46 -6.91 -14.18
CA GLY A 31 -16.48 -6.69 -15.23
C GLY A 31 -16.56 -7.61 -16.46
N GLY A 32 -16.19 -8.88 -16.35
CA GLY A 32 -16.36 -9.92 -17.37
C GLY A 32 -17.68 -10.67 -17.17
N CYS A 33 -18.22 -10.69 -15.96
CA CYS A 33 -19.40 -11.50 -15.64
C CYS A 33 -20.68 -11.01 -16.31
N GLU A 34 -20.94 -9.70 -16.33
CA GLU A 34 -22.18 -9.17 -16.91
C GLU A 34 -22.22 -9.27 -18.44
N LYS A 35 -21.08 -9.20 -19.12
CA LYS A 35 -21.02 -9.21 -20.59
C LYS A 35 -20.63 -10.54 -21.21
N VAL A 36 -19.92 -11.42 -20.49
CA VAL A 36 -19.82 -12.82 -20.93
C VAL A 36 -21.18 -13.50 -20.80
N ASP A 37 -22.04 -13.08 -19.88
CA ASP A 37 -23.44 -13.53 -19.83
C ASP A 37 -24.27 -13.00 -21.02
N GLU A 38 -23.98 -11.80 -21.55
CA GLU A 38 -24.56 -11.30 -22.81
C GLU A 38 -24.00 -12.01 -24.06
N LEU A 39 -22.69 -12.31 -24.10
CA LEU A 39 -22.02 -13.01 -25.19
C LEU A 39 -22.37 -14.51 -25.21
N SER A 40 -22.51 -15.17 -24.06
CA SER A 40 -22.95 -16.57 -23.96
C SER A 40 -24.43 -16.73 -24.32
N LYS A 41 -25.27 -15.78 -23.91
CA LYS A 41 -26.67 -15.71 -24.37
C LYS A 41 -26.76 -15.51 -25.88
N ALA A 42 -25.87 -14.74 -26.50
CA ALA A 42 -25.78 -14.59 -27.96
C ALA A 42 -25.26 -15.86 -28.67
N ALA A 43 -24.37 -16.63 -28.03
CA ALA A 43 -23.80 -17.88 -28.56
C ALA A 43 -24.72 -19.11 -28.41
N SER A 44 -25.74 -19.06 -27.54
CA SER A 44 -26.63 -20.18 -27.21
C SER A 44 -27.60 -20.64 -28.33
N LYS A 45 -27.46 -20.14 -29.57
CA LYS A 45 -28.25 -20.56 -30.74
C LYS A 45 -27.37 -21.11 -31.86
N ALA A 46 -26.86 -22.34 -31.71
CA ALA A 46 -26.82 -23.40 -32.73
C ALA A 46 -25.93 -24.57 -32.31
N ALA A 47 -26.28 -25.77 -32.81
CA ALA A 47 -25.43 -26.96 -32.81
C ALA A 47 -24.30 -26.84 -33.86
N ASP A 48 -23.53 -25.75 -33.79
CA ASP A 48 -22.37 -25.52 -34.64
C ASP A 48 -21.09 -25.85 -33.85
N PRO A 49 -20.24 -26.80 -34.30
CA PRO A 49 -18.95 -27.05 -33.68
C PRO A 49 -18.00 -25.84 -33.70
N SER A 50 -18.25 -24.81 -34.53
CA SER A 50 -17.55 -23.51 -34.48
C SER A 50 -18.18 -22.46 -33.57
N ALA A 51 -19.27 -22.76 -32.87
CA ALA A 51 -19.83 -21.82 -31.88
C ALA A 51 -18.85 -21.59 -30.73
N PRO A 52 -18.84 -20.40 -30.09
CA PRO A 52 -18.08 -20.15 -28.87
C PRO A 52 -18.44 -21.18 -27.78
N LEU A 53 -17.46 -21.61 -26.98
CA LEU A 53 -17.76 -22.43 -25.80
C LEU A 53 -18.55 -21.59 -24.80
N ASP A 54 -19.56 -22.19 -24.19
CA ASP A 54 -20.25 -21.59 -23.04
C ASP A 54 -19.37 -21.77 -21.81
N ILE A 55 -19.24 -20.74 -20.98
CA ILE A 55 -18.41 -20.72 -19.78
C ILE A 55 -19.32 -20.39 -18.59
N ASP A 56 -19.28 -21.22 -17.55
CA ASP A 56 -19.99 -20.94 -16.31
C ASP A 56 -19.29 -19.77 -15.60
N MET A 57 -19.80 -18.57 -15.83
CA MET A 57 -19.23 -17.34 -15.30
C MET A 57 -19.37 -17.19 -13.80
N ALA A 58 -20.45 -17.71 -13.21
CA ALA A 58 -20.60 -17.68 -11.76
C ALA A 58 -19.52 -18.54 -11.10
N GLN A 59 -19.31 -19.75 -11.62
CA GLN A 59 -18.25 -20.65 -11.16
C GLN A 59 -16.86 -20.06 -11.42
N LEU A 60 -16.62 -19.52 -12.62
CA LEU A 60 -15.33 -18.92 -13.00
C LEU A 60 -14.97 -17.81 -12.03
N THR A 61 -15.88 -16.85 -11.80
CA THR A 61 -15.63 -15.71 -10.92
C THR A 61 -15.34 -16.13 -9.49
N THR A 62 -16.19 -16.97 -8.89
CA THR A 62 -15.99 -17.39 -7.49
C THR A 62 -14.67 -18.15 -7.31
N GLN A 63 -14.32 -19.05 -8.23
CA GLN A 63 -13.07 -19.82 -8.11
C GLN A 63 -11.84 -19.00 -8.48
N PHE A 64 -11.94 -18.12 -9.46
CA PHE A 64 -10.88 -17.21 -9.84
C PHE A 64 -10.58 -16.22 -8.72
N GLU A 65 -11.60 -15.61 -8.10
CA GLU A 65 -11.50 -14.77 -6.90
C GLU A 65 -10.69 -15.48 -5.80
N SER A 66 -11.04 -16.73 -5.52
CA SER A 66 -10.36 -17.54 -4.52
C SER A 66 -8.88 -17.79 -4.88
N ARG A 67 -8.58 -18.13 -6.14
CA ARG A 67 -7.20 -18.40 -6.60
C ARG A 67 -6.34 -17.15 -6.64
N VAL A 68 -6.90 -16.02 -7.08
CA VAL A 68 -6.24 -14.71 -7.08
C VAL A 68 -5.95 -14.26 -5.66
N THR A 69 -6.91 -14.42 -4.74
CA THR A 69 -6.71 -14.12 -3.31
C THR A 69 -5.59 -15.00 -2.71
N ALA A 70 -5.57 -16.29 -3.02
CA ALA A 70 -4.51 -17.20 -2.57
C ALA A 70 -3.13 -16.82 -3.14
N ALA A 71 -3.06 -16.50 -4.44
CA ALA A 71 -1.83 -16.10 -5.11
C ALA A 71 -1.29 -14.75 -4.59
N ALA A 72 -2.14 -13.74 -4.44
CA ALA A 72 -1.77 -12.44 -3.90
C ALA A 72 -1.31 -12.51 -2.43
N GLY A 73 -1.79 -13.51 -1.69
CA GLY A 73 -1.35 -13.81 -0.32
C GLY A 73 -0.09 -14.66 -0.22
N ALA A 74 0.53 -15.08 -1.34
CA ALA A 74 1.71 -15.93 -1.33
C ALA A 74 2.97 -15.18 -0.86
N PRO A 75 3.89 -15.83 -0.12
CA PRO A 75 5.11 -15.17 0.37
C PRO A 75 6.00 -14.57 -0.73
N ALA A 76 6.04 -15.18 -1.93
CA ALA A 76 6.85 -14.66 -3.03
C ALA A 76 6.30 -13.32 -3.55
N VAL A 77 4.96 -13.17 -3.62
CA VAL A 77 4.31 -11.92 -4.01
C VAL A 77 4.56 -10.82 -2.98
N GLU A 78 4.47 -11.16 -1.69
CA GLU A 78 4.80 -10.23 -0.60
C GLU A 78 6.26 -9.73 -0.72
N GLN A 79 7.20 -10.64 -0.99
CA GLN A 79 8.61 -10.28 -1.19
C GLN A 79 8.81 -9.38 -2.42
N ALA A 80 8.15 -9.68 -3.54
CA ALA A 80 8.24 -8.88 -4.76
C ALA A 80 7.66 -7.47 -4.58
N ALA A 81 6.48 -7.38 -3.95
CA ALA A 81 5.87 -6.10 -3.61
C ALA A 81 6.78 -5.28 -2.68
N ASN A 82 7.33 -5.89 -1.63
CA ASN A 82 8.24 -5.23 -0.71
C ASN A 82 9.51 -4.73 -1.43
N ALA A 83 10.09 -5.54 -2.32
CA ALA A 83 11.24 -5.13 -3.13
C ALA A 83 10.91 -3.94 -4.05
N CYS A 84 9.72 -3.90 -4.64
CA CYS A 84 9.24 -2.75 -5.40
C CYS A 84 9.14 -1.50 -4.51
N PHE A 85 8.49 -1.58 -3.35
CA PHE A 85 8.39 -0.45 -2.41
C PHE A 85 9.73 0.02 -1.87
N GLU A 86 10.68 -0.89 -1.64
CA GLU A 86 12.05 -0.53 -1.24
C GLU A 86 12.80 0.28 -2.31
N LYS A 87 12.53 0.02 -3.59
CA LYS A 87 13.10 0.80 -4.68
C LYS A 87 12.41 2.15 -4.82
N VAL A 88 11.08 2.17 -4.72
CA VAL A 88 10.29 3.41 -4.72
C VAL A 88 10.69 4.34 -3.58
N SER A 89 10.85 3.82 -2.36
CA SER A 89 11.27 4.63 -1.21
C SER A 89 12.71 5.14 -1.31
N ALA A 90 13.56 4.45 -2.09
CA ALA A 90 14.91 4.89 -2.40
C ALA A 90 14.96 5.89 -3.58
N ASP A 91 13.84 6.18 -4.24
CA ASP A 91 13.78 7.18 -5.31
C ASP A 91 14.02 8.59 -4.74
N PRO A 92 15.00 9.36 -5.26
CA PRO A 92 15.29 10.72 -4.78
C PRO A 92 14.08 11.67 -4.85
N LEU A 93 13.17 11.49 -5.81
CA LEU A 93 11.98 12.32 -5.94
C LEU A 93 10.97 12.03 -4.83
N VAL A 94 10.84 10.76 -4.43
CA VAL A 94 10.00 10.36 -3.28
C VAL A 94 10.57 10.94 -1.99
N GLY A 95 11.90 10.87 -1.80
CA GLY A 95 12.58 11.52 -0.68
C GLY A 95 12.34 13.03 -0.63
N ALA A 96 12.49 13.73 -1.76
CA ALA A 96 12.22 15.17 -1.85
C ALA A 96 10.75 15.52 -1.59
N ALA A 97 9.80 14.71 -2.07
CA ALA A 97 8.38 14.88 -1.75
C ALA A 97 8.10 14.67 -0.26
N GLY A 98 8.76 13.68 0.36
CA GLY A 98 8.77 13.47 1.82
C GLY A 98 9.23 14.70 2.60
N GLU A 99 10.33 15.33 2.20
CA GLU A 99 10.82 16.57 2.83
C GLU A 99 9.81 17.72 2.69
N ARG A 100 9.17 17.84 1.52
CA ARG A 100 8.15 18.88 1.27
C ARG A 100 6.91 18.69 2.12
N ILE A 101 6.39 17.47 2.26
CA ILE A 101 5.24 17.22 3.13
C ILE A 101 5.58 17.51 4.60
N MET A 102 6.75 17.11 5.08
CA MET A 102 7.20 17.43 6.44
C MET A 102 7.33 18.95 6.65
N SER A 103 7.86 19.68 5.66
CA SER A 103 7.88 21.15 5.70
C SER A 103 6.48 21.77 5.71
N ALA A 104 5.53 21.22 4.95
CA ALA A 104 4.16 21.70 4.90
C ALA A 104 3.44 21.47 6.24
N LEU A 105 3.62 20.30 6.84
CA LEU A 105 3.08 19.98 8.17
C LEU A 105 3.68 20.89 9.26
N ALA A 106 4.99 21.14 9.22
CA ALA A 106 5.65 22.05 10.16
C ALA A 106 5.14 23.50 10.06
N GLN A 107 4.66 23.90 8.88
CA GLN A 107 4.08 25.23 8.62
C GLN A 107 2.56 25.25 8.82
N SER A 108 1.92 24.12 9.16
CA SER A 108 0.48 24.01 9.31
C SER A 108 0.00 24.77 10.57
N PRO A 109 -0.88 25.78 10.43
CA PRO A 109 -1.43 26.49 11.58
C PRO A 109 -2.22 25.58 12.53
N LYS A 110 -2.84 24.51 12.00
CA LYS A 110 -3.57 23.50 12.78
C LYS A 110 -2.64 22.75 13.73
N LEU A 111 -1.49 22.32 13.21
CA LEU A 111 -0.50 21.57 13.99
C LEU A 111 0.35 22.46 14.91
N ALA A 112 0.44 23.76 14.64
CA ALA A 112 1.19 24.69 15.49
C ALA A 112 0.65 24.74 16.93
N ALA A 113 -0.68 24.75 17.11
CA ALA A 113 -1.31 24.77 18.43
C ALA A 113 -1.06 23.47 19.22
N VAL A 114 -1.21 22.33 18.53
CA VAL A 114 -0.88 21.01 19.07
C VAL A 114 0.59 20.93 19.47
N GLY A 115 1.49 21.37 18.59
CA GLY A 115 2.93 21.38 18.83
C GLY A 115 3.29 22.22 20.05
N GLN A 116 2.66 23.38 20.25
CA GLN A 116 2.85 24.20 21.45
C GLN A 116 2.40 23.47 22.73
N SER A 117 1.29 22.73 22.68
CA SER A 117 0.82 21.92 23.81
C SER A 117 1.84 20.84 24.19
N ILE A 118 2.33 20.09 23.19
CA ILE A 118 3.33 19.03 23.38
C ILE A 118 4.65 19.62 23.89
N ILE A 119 5.14 20.71 23.31
CA ILE A 119 6.35 21.41 23.76
C ILE A 119 6.18 21.91 25.20
N GLY A 120 5.00 22.45 25.55
CA GLY A 120 4.69 22.84 26.92
C GLY A 120 4.77 21.67 27.89
N ALA A 121 4.13 20.55 27.56
CA ALA A 121 4.15 19.33 28.37
C ALA A 121 5.57 18.75 28.50
N LEU A 122 6.38 18.80 27.44
CA LEU A 122 7.80 18.41 27.49
C LEU A 122 8.62 19.36 28.37
N GLY A 123 8.36 20.66 28.34
CA GLY A 123 9.01 21.63 29.22
C GLY A 123 8.75 21.36 30.71
N GLU A 124 7.60 20.77 31.02
CA GLU A 124 7.23 20.32 32.37
C GLU A 124 7.77 18.92 32.71
N SER A 125 8.33 18.19 31.73
CA SER A 125 8.93 16.87 31.95
C SER A 125 10.18 16.97 32.82
N LYS A 126 10.10 16.40 34.04
CA LYS A 126 11.24 16.27 34.94
C LYS A 126 12.41 15.51 34.30
N GLN A 127 12.13 14.56 33.41
CA GLN A 127 13.15 13.76 32.77
C GLN A 127 13.92 14.58 31.73
N LEU A 128 13.24 15.36 30.89
CA LEU A 128 13.89 16.29 29.97
C LEU A 128 14.72 17.32 30.74
N GLN A 129 14.17 17.88 31.83
CA GLN A 129 14.91 18.82 32.69
C GLN A 129 16.18 18.20 33.27
N GLN A 130 16.12 16.95 33.77
CA GLN A 130 17.29 16.23 34.29
C GLN A 130 18.35 16.01 33.21
N ILE A 131 17.93 15.67 31.99
CA ILE A 131 18.85 15.44 30.86
C ILE A 131 19.51 16.74 30.42
N VAL A 132 18.73 17.82 30.29
CA VAL A 132 19.27 19.16 29.98
C VAL A 132 20.26 19.60 31.06
N LEU A 133 19.92 19.45 32.34
CA LEU A 133 20.83 19.78 33.45
C LEU A 133 22.09 18.92 33.44
N GLY A 134 21.97 17.62 33.13
CA GLY A 134 23.11 16.72 32.96
C GLY A 134 24.03 17.17 31.83
N LEU A 135 23.47 17.44 30.66
CA LEU A 135 24.22 17.92 29.49
C LEU A 135 24.91 19.26 29.76
N MET A 136 24.24 20.19 30.45
CA MET A 136 24.83 21.47 30.86
C MET A 136 25.98 21.27 31.86
N ALA A 137 25.85 20.33 32.79
CA ALA A 137 26.89 20.01 33.76
C ALA A 137 28.11 19.34 33.10
N GLU A 138 27.89 18.46 32.12
CA GLU A 138 28.92 17.79 31.34
C GLU A 138 29.60 18.73 30.33
N ASN A 139 28.89 19.77 29.87
CA ASN A 139 29.35 20.72 28.85
C ASN A 139 29.19 22.18 29.31
N PRO A 140 29.95 22.64 30.33
CA PRO A 140 29.77 23.96 30.95
C PRO A 140 30.07 25.17 30.03
N GLY A 141 30.60 24.93 28.83
CA GLY A 141 30.86 25.96 27.81
C GLY A 141 29.85 26.02 26.67
N MET A 142 28.84 25.13 26.63
CA MET A 142 27.82 25.15 25.58
C MET A 142 26.76 26.23 25.86
N SER A 143 26.31 26.91 24.80
CA SER A 143 25.16 27.80 24.88
C SER A 143 23.86 26.99 25.05
N PRO A 144 22.76 27.60 25.53
CA PRO A 144 21.46 26.94 25.60
C PRO A 144 21.02 26.35 24.25
N ASP A 145 21.24 27.08 23.15
CA ASP A 145 20.93 26.60 21.80
C ASP A 145 21.74 25.33 21.45
N ALA A 146 23.03 25.30 21.78
CA ALA A 146 23.87 24.13 21.54
C ALA A 146 23.47 22.91 22.40
N ILE A 147 22.93 23.14 23.60
CA ILE A 147 22.34 22.07 24.42
C ILE A 147 21.05 21.55 23.79
N GLY A 148 20.20 22.44 23.26
CA GLY A 148 19.01 22.07 22.50
C GLY A 148 19.35 21.23 21.27
N ASP A 149 20.37 21.63 20.52
CA ASP A 149 20.89 20.86 19.38
C ASP A 149 21.41 19.48 19.81
N ALA A 150 22.12 19.38 20.93
CA ALA A 150 22.60 18.09 21.45
C ALA A 150 21.45 17.15 21.85
N VAL A 151 20.38 17.69 22.44
CA VAL A 151 19.15 16.94 22.72
C VAL A 151 18.50 16.45 21.43
N GLY A 152 18.40 17.31 20.41
CA GLY A 152 17.87 16.97 19.09
C GLY A 152 18.67 15.85 18.42
N GLN A 153 20.00 15.93 18.44
CA GLN A 153 20.90 14.89 17.92
C GLN A 153 20.72 13.55 18.64
N ARG A 154 20.41 13.57 19.94
CA ARG A 154 20.16 12.34 20.69
C ARG A 154 18.88 11.64 20.23
N ILE A 155 17.80 12.41 20.06
CA ILE A 155 16.54 11.88 19.51
C ILE A 155 16.78 11.34 18.09
N GLU A 156 17.48 12.10 17.25
CA GLU A 156 17.81 11.70 15.87
C GLU A 156 18.62 10.40 15.80
N ALA A 157 19.60 10.23 16.70
CA ALA A 157 20.40 9.01 16.78
C ALA A 157 19.55 7.79 17.17
N VAL A 158 18.50 7.97 17.98
CA VAL A 158 17.55 6.91 18.32
C VAL A 158 16.60 6.63 17.16
N THR A 159 15.97 7.66 16.58
CA THR A 159 14.97 7.49 15.50
C THR A 159 15.56 7.00 14.19
N SER A 160 16.86 7.22 13.96
CA SER A 160 17.59 6.67 12.80
C SER A 160 18.20 5.29 13.09
N GLY A 161 17.98 4.74 14.27
CA GLY A 161 18.58 3.50 14.74
C GLY A 161 17.68 2.28 14.48
N PRO A 162 18.28 1.10 14.23
CA PRO A 162 17.53 -0.11 13.86
C PRO A 162 16.63 -0.66 15.00
N ALA A 163 16.85 -0.24 16.24
CA ALA A 163 15.97 -0.59 17.36
C ALA A 163 14.65 0.18 17.32
N PHE A 164 14.68 1.44 16.86
CA PHE A 164 13.48 2.24 16.67
C PHE A 164 12.66 1.71 15.50
N ASP A 165 13.29 1.44 14.35
CA ASP A 165 12.62 0.87 13.18
C ASP A 165 11.84 -0.39 13.53
N ARG A 166 12.49 -1.37 14.17
CA ARG A 166 11.82 -2.63 14.56
C ARG A 166 10.69 -2.41 15.56
N ALA A 167 10.88 -1.52 16.53
CA ALA A 167 9.84 -1.22 17.52
C ALA A 167 8.63 -0.53 16.88
N PHE A 168 8.88 0.46 16.02
CA PHE A 168 7.86 1.17 15.27
C PHE A 168 7.09 0.21 14.35
N ASP A 169 7.79 -0.62 13.56
CA ASP A 169 7.18 -1.58 12.65
C ASP A 169 6.28 -2.57 13.39
N GLN A 170 6.77 -3.13 14.49
CA GLN A 170 5.99 -4.06 15.31
C GLN A 170 4.72 -3.41 15.88
N SER A 171 4.81 -2.15 16.31
CA SER A 171 3.67 -1.41 16.85
C SER A 171 2.70 -0.97 15.75
N PHE A 172 3.21 -0.53 14.60
CA PHE A 172 2.42 -0.10 13.45
C PHE A 172 1.68 -1.27 12.79
N ASP A 173 2.29 -2.46 12.74
CA ASP A 173 1.66 -3.72 12.29
C ASP A 173 0.33 -4.00 13.02
N LYS A 174 0.27 -3.70 14.33
CA LYS A 174 -0.95 -3.87 15.13
C LYS A 174 -2.05 -2.91 14.70
N VAL A 175 -1.68 -1.70 14.31
CA VAL A 175 -2.63 -0.70 13.78
C VAL A 175 -3.19 -1.17 12.44
N LEU A 176 -2.33 -1.66 11.55
CA LEU A 176 -2.75 -2.19 10.25
C LEU A 176 -3.72 -3.38 10.38
N ALA A 177 -3.62 -4.13 11.48
CA ALA A 177 -4.55 -5.22 11.80
C ALA A 177 -5.84 -4.77 12.50
N THR A 178 -6.02 -3.48 12.78
CA THR A 178 -7.24 -2.97 13.44
C THR A 178 -8.43 -3.01 12.48
N PRO A 179 -9.63 -3.47 12.90
CA PRO A 179 -10.76 -3.67 12.00
C PRO A 179 -11.15 -2.46 11.15
N SER A 180 -11.06 -1.23 11.68
CA SER A 180 -11.36 0.00 10.92
C SER A 180 -10.36 0.26 9.82
N VAL A 181 -9.07 0.01 10.07
CA VAL A 181 -8.00 0.17 9.09
C VAL A 181 -8.10 -0.91 8.02
N VAL A 182 -8.33 -2.17 8.43
CA VAL A 182 -8.59 -3.28 7.50
C VAL A 182 -9.77 -2.96 6.58
N ALA A 183 -10.88 -2.46 7.12
CA ALA A 183 -12.05 -2.09 6.33
C ALA A 183 -11.76 -0.95 5.32
N ALA A 184 -11.00 0.07 5.73
CA ALA A 184 -10.60 1.16 4.84
C ALA A 184 -9.66 0.66 3.72
N LEU A 185 -8.70 -0.21 4.06
CA LEU A 185 -7.82 -0.85 3.11
C LEU A 185 -8.59 -1.74 2.11
N ASP A 186 -9.58 -2.52 2.58
CA ASP A 186 -10.48 -3.30 1.73
C ASP A 186 -11.32 -2.39 0.81
N GLY A 187 -11.73 -1.22 1.32
CA GLY A 187 -12.41 -0.18 0.55
C GLY A 187 -11.55 0.37 -0.59
N LEU A 188 -10.30 0.72 -0.29
CA LEU A 188 -9.30 1.16 -1.28
C LEU A 188 -9.04 0.07 -2.33
N GLN A 189 -8.83 -1.16 -1.88
CA GLN A 189 -8.65 -2.31 -2.75
C GLN A 189 -9.85 -2.50 -3.68
N THR A 190 -11.07 -2.45 -3.14
CA THR A 190 -12.31 -2.56 -3.93
C THR A 190 -12.44 -1.43 -4.95
N ALA A 191 -12.05 -0.20 -4.60
CA ALA A 191 -12.10 0.95 -5.50
C ALA A 191 -11.10 0.83 -6.65
N ILE A 192 -9.87 0.39 -6.37
CA ILE A 192 -8.87 0.08 -7.39
C ILE A 192 -9.41 -1.03 -8.29
N ALA A 193 -9.98 -2.07 -7.69
CA ALA A 193 -10.45 -3.24 -8.39
C ALA A 193 -11.64 -2.98 -9.31
N LYS A 194 -12.47 -1.99 -8.98
CA LYS A 194 -13.60 -1.53 -9.80
C LYS A 194 -13.24 -0.39 -10.77
N ASN A 195 -11.96 -0.07 -10.92
CA ASN A 195 -11.53 1.00 -11.81
C ASN A 195 -11.92 0.68 -13.28
N PRO A 196 -12.74 1.53 -13.94
CA PRO A 196 -13.23 1.23 -15.29
C PRO A 196 -12.14 1.03 -16.35
N TYR A 197 -10.98 1.67 -16.18
CA TYR A 197 -9.86 1.56 -17.10
C TYR A 197 -9.11 0.22 -16.96
N LEU A 198 -8.84 -0.20 -15.72
CA LEU A 198 -8.28 -1.55 -15.49
C LEU A 198 -9.22 -2.63 -16.00
N VAL A 199 -10.53 -2.46 -15.77
CA VAL A 199 -11.56 -3.35 -16.29
C VAL A 199 -11.52 -3.40 -17.83
N SER A 200 -11.37 -2.26 -18.51
CA SER A 200 -11.35 -2.23 -19.97
C SER A 200 -10.09 -2.86 -20.57
N ILE A 201 -8.91 -2.62 -20.01
CA ILE A 201 -7.67 -3.20 -20.55
C ILE A 201 -7.68 -4.71 -20.44
N ILE A 202 -8.07 -5.24 -19.28
CA ILE A 202 -8.06 -6.68 -19.07
C ILE A 202 -9.16 -7.33 -19.91
N ARG A 203 -10.30 -6.67 -20.08
CA ARG A 203 -11.32 -7.08 -21.05
C ARG A 203 -10.75 -7.16 -22.47
N GLU A 204 -10.10 -6.10 -22.95
CA GLU A 204 -9.52 -6.06 -24.29
C GLU A 204 -8.47 -7.16 -24.48
N ALA A 205 -7.65 -7.43 -23.46
CA ALA A 205 -6.66 -8.51 -23.48
C ALA A 205 -7.31 -9.89 -23.54
N VAL A 206 -8.38 -10.13 -22.77
CA VAL A 206 -9.13 -11.39 -22.81
C VAL A 206 -9.86 -11.57 -24.14
N GLU A 207 -10.55 -10.55 -24.65
CA GLU A 207 -11.25 -10.59 -25.94
C GLU A 207 -10.25 -10.85 -27.09
N LYS A 208 -9.09 -10.20 -27.04
CA LYS A 208 -8.00 -10.44 -27.99
C LYS A 208 -7.46 -11.86 -27.86
N ALA A 209 -7.23 -12.35 -26.65
CA ALA A 209 -6.72 -13.69 -26.42
C ALA A 209 -7.71 -14.78 -26.89
N GLU A 210 -9.00 -14.62 -26.62
CA GLU A 210 -10.05 -15.50 -27.11
C GLU A 210 -10.07 -15.55 -28.64
N THR A 211 -9.91 -14.39 -29.29
CA THR A 211 -9.90 -14.26 -30.75
C THR A 211 -8.62 -14.85 -31.37
N GLU A 212 -7.47 -14.68 -30.72
CA GLU A 212 -6.16 -15.06 -31.26
C GLU A 212 -5.76 -16.51 -30.95
N ALA A 213 -6.25 -17.12 -29.87
CA ALA A 213 -5.68 -18.37 -29.34
C ALA A 213 -6.53 -19.64 -29.49
N ASN A 214 -7.59 -19.64 -30.31
CA ASN A 214 -8.46 -20.81 -30.53
C ASN A 214 -8.84 -21.53 -29.20
N TRP A 215 -9.21 -20.79 -28.15
CA TRP A 215 -9.49 -21.37 -26.82
C TRP A 215 -10.49 -22.54 -26.89
N ALA A 216 -11.47 -22.46 -27.80
CA ALA A 216 -12.43 -23.54 -28.03
C ALA A 216 -11.78 -24.85 -28.53
N GLU A 217 -10.80 -24.76 -29.43
CA GLU A 217 -10.04 -25.91 -29.93
C GLU A 217 -9.15 -26.48 -28.82
N ARG A 218 -8.46 -25.60 -28.09
CA ARG A 218 -7.55 -25.99 -27.01
C ARG A 218 -8.28 -26.66 -25.83
N LEU A 219 -9.40 -26.09 -25.40
CA LEU A 219 -10.24 -26.69 -24.35
C LEU A 219 -10.85 -28.02 -24.82
N THR A 220 -11.16 -28.15 -26.11
CA THR A 220 -11.60 -29.43 -26.69
C THR A 220 -10.47 -30.46 -26.69
N GLU A 221 -9.24 -30.07 -27.04
CA GLU A 221 -8.05 -30.93 -26.97
C GLU A 221 -7.78 -31.41 -25.55
N LEU A 222 -7.79 -30.49 -24.57
CA LEU A 222 -7.61 -30.79 -23.15
C LEU A 222 -8.70 -31.72 -22.61
N ASN A 223 -9.92 -31.64 -23.16
CA ASN A 223 -11.02 -32.54 -22.83
C ASN A 223 -11.01 -33.84 -23.67
N GLY A 224 -9.84 -34.27 -24.16
CA GLY A 224 -9.66 -35.52 -24.89
C GLY A 224 -10.30 -35.52 -26.28
N GLY A 225 -10.36 -34.37 -26.94
CA GLY A 225 -10.96 -34.18 -28.26
C GLY A 225 -12.49 -34.06 -28.25
N LYS A 226 -13.12 -34.01 -27.08
CA LYS A 226 -14.57 -33.79 -26.93
C LYS A 226 -14.84 -32.35 -26.54
N ARG A 227 -15.84 -31.72 -27.16
CA ARG A 227 -16.27 -30.38 -26.78
C ARG A 227 -16.72 -30.38 -25.30
N PRO A 228 -16.08 -29.60 -24.41
CA PRO A 228 -16.43 -29.59 -22.99
C PRO A 228 -17.81 -28.96 -22.77
N SER A 229 -18.49 -29.41 -21.71
CA SER A 229 -19.63 -28.69 -21.15
C SER A 229 -19.19 -27.38 -20.51
N SER A 230 -20.15 -26.50 -20.20
CA SER A 230 -19.88 -25.18 -19.61
C SER A 230 -19.05 -25.25 -18.32
N SER A 231 -19.38 -26.17 -17.41
CA SER A 231 -18.62 -26.37 -16.17
C SER A 231 -17.25 -27.01 -16.41
N GLU A 232 -17.11 -27.94 -17.36
CA GLU A 232 -15.83 -28.55 -17.72
C GLU A 232 -14.88 -27.53 -18.38
N ALA A 233 -15.40 -26.67 -19.26
CA ALA A 233 -14.64 -25.60 -19.88
C ALA A 233 -14.13 -24.60 -18.83
N THR A 234 -14.99 -24.20 -17.89
CA THR A 234 -14.59 -23.37 -16.73
C THR A 234 -13.51 -24.04 -15.88
N ALA A 235 -13.66 -25.32 -15.56
CA ALA A 235 -12.67 -26.06 -14.78
C ALA A 235 -11.31 -26.13 -15.51
N LEU A 236 -11.32 -26.42 -16.81
CA LEU A 236 -10.11 -26.47 -17.64
C LEU A 236 -9.43 -25.10 -17.73
N LEU A 237 -10.19 -24.01 -17.90
CA LEU A 237 -9.64 -22.65 -17.85
C LEU A 237 -8.98 -22.39 -16.50
N LEU A 238 -9.66 -22.68 -15.40
CA LEU A 238 -9.11 -22.47 -14.06
C LEU A 238 -7.84 -23.30 -13.84
N ASP A 239 -7.85 -24.58 -14.23
CA ASP A 239 -6.78 -25.54 -13.94
C ASP A 239 -5.55 -25.43 -14.84
N HIS A 240 -5.67 -24.76 -15.99
CA HIS A 240 -4.54 -24.58 -16.91
C HIS A 240 -4.13 -23.11 -17.10
N TRP A 241 -5.09 -22.17 -17.17
CA TRP A 241 -4.80 -20.74 -17.35
C TRP A 241 -4.62 -20.03 -16.03
N PHE A 242 -5.52 -20.24 -15.07
CA PHE A 242 -5.58 -19.48 -13.82
C PHE A 242 -5.20 -20.30 -12.59
N THR A 243 -4.14 -21.10 -12.72
CA THR A 243 -3.58 -21.79 -11.55
C THR A 243 -3.02 -20.77 -10.57
N THR A 244 -3.06 -21.09 -9.28
CA THR A 244 -2.48 -20.23 -8.23
C THR A 244 -1.01 -19.93 -8.51
N ALA A 245 -0.23 -20.91 -8.99
CA ALA A 245 1.19 -20.72 -9.31
C ALA A 245 1.43 -19.75 -10.47
N ARG A 246 0.62 -19.80 -11.54
CA ARG A 246 0.71 -18.83 -12.65
C ARG A 246 0.35 -17.42 -12.20
N LEU A 247 -0.71 -17.29 -11.39
CA LEU A 247 -1.12 -16.01 -10.83
C LEU A 247 -0.06 -15.44 -9.87
N GLU A 248 0.56 -16.30 -9.05
CA GLU A 248 1.66 -15.92 -8.17
C GLU A 248 2.85 -15.37 -8.98
N GLN A 249 3.27 -16.12 -10.01
CA GLN A 249 4.37 -15.70 -10.89
C GLN A 249 4.04 -14.39 -11.61
N PHE A 250 2.81 -14.23 -12.11
CA PHE A 250 2.35 -13.00 -12.74
C PHE A 250 2.52 -11.79 -11.81
N TYR A 251 2.14 -11.89 -10.54
CA TYR A 251 2.33 -10.79 -9.59
C TYR A 251 3.81 -10.53 -9.28
N VAL A 252 4.61 -11.58 -9.10
CA VAL A 252 6.05 -11.44 -8.88
C VAL A 252 6.69 -10.67 -10.04
N ASP A 253 6.35 -11.05 -11.28
CA ASP A 253 6.88 -10.40 -12.48
C ASP A 253 6.36 -8.97 -12.61
N LEU A 254 5.07 -8.73 -12.36
CA LEU A 254 4.45 -7.40 -12.41
C LEU A 254 5.13 -6.42 -11.45
N PHE A 255 5.38 -6.83 -10.19
CA PHE A 255 6.10 -5.98 -9.22
C PHE A 255 7.59 -5.86 -9.54
N GLY A 256 8.16 -6.79 -10.30
CA GLY A 256 9.53 -6.73 -10.78
C GLY A 256 9.75 -5.82 -11.99
N LEU A 257 8.67 -5.32 -12.62
CA LEU A 257 8.79 -4.46 -13.79
C LEU A 257 9.25 -3.04 -13.42
N PRO A 258 10.27 -2.49 -14.11
CA PRO A 258 10.68 -1.10 -13.95
C PRO A 258 9.55 -0.08 -14.18
N ALA A 259 8.60 -0.42 -15.08
CA ALA A 259 7.43 0.41 -15.34
C ALA A 259 6.51 0.52 -14.11
N THR A 260 6.28 -0.60 -13.40
CA THR A 260 5.53 -0.62 -12.14
C THR A 260 6.21 0.25 -11.09
N GLU A 261 7.51 0.07 -10.89
CA GLU A 261 8.31 0.86 -9.94
C GLU A 261 8.20 2.36 -10.24
N ALA A 262 8.39 2.76 -11.50
CA ALA A 262 8.33 4.15 -11.92
C ALA A 262 6.95 4.78 -11.70
N GLN A 263 5.88 4.09 -12.06
CA GLN A 263 4.52 4.61 -11.92
C GLN A 263 4.08 4.70 -10.46
N VAL A 264 4.48 3.74 -9.62
CA VAL A 264 4.25 3.81 -8.18
C VAL A 264 5.01 5.00 -7.57
N ALA A 265 6.27 5.23 -7.97
CA ALA A 265 7.03 6.39 -7.52
C ALA A 265 6.36 7.72 -7.93
N ILE A 266 5.93 7.84 -9.18
CA ILE A 266 5.17 9.01 -9.67
C ILE A 266 3.90 9.23 -8.86
N ALA A 267 3.14 8.17 -8.57
CA ALA A 267 1.92 8.24 -7.78
C ALA A 267 2.19 8.70 -6.34
N VAL A 268 3.22 8.17 -5.70
CA VAL A 268 3.63 8.57 -4.35
C VAL A 268 4.03 10.05 -4.33
N VAL A 269 4.86 10.50 -5.27
CA VAL A 269 5.25 11.91 -5.37
C VAL A 269 4.04 12.81 -5.56
N ALA A 270 3.14 12.47 -6.49
CA ALA A 270 1.93 13.24 -6.75
C ALA A 270 0.99 13.28 -5.53
N LEU A 271 0.89 12.18 -4.79
CA LEU A 271 0.10 12.11 -3.56
C LEU A 271 0.69 13.00 -2.46
N LEU A 272 1.99 12.90 -2.21
CA LEU A 272 2.69 13.68 -1.19
C LEU A 272 2.71 15.18 -1.50
N ASP A 273 2.77 15.55 -2.78
CA ASP A 273 2.70 16.94 -3.24
C ASP A 273 1.26 17.49 -3.29
N SER A 274 0.24 16.65 -3.11
CA SER A 274 -1.16 17.07 -3.22
C SER A 274 -1.60 17.91 -2.01
N PRO A 275 -2.09 19.14 -2.21
CA PRO A 275 -2.62 19.96 -1.11
C PRO A 275 -3.80 19.29 -0.39
N ALA A 276 -4.61 18.49 -1.11
CA ALA A 276 -5.72 17.76 -0.51
C ALA A 276 -5.20 16.69 0.47
N PHE A 277 -4.16 15.94 0.08
CA PHE A 277 -3.56 14.93 0.95
C PHE A 277 -2.90 15.56 2.18
N VAL A 278 -2.16 16.67 2.00
CA VAL A 278 -1.57 17.44 3.10
C VAL A 278 -2.65 17.95 4.06
N GLY A 279 -3.80 18.37 3.53
CA GLY A 279 -4.98 18.76 4.30
C GLY A 279 -5.53 17.61 5.16
N HIS A 280 -5.85 16.47 4.54
CA HIS A 280 -6.33 15.28 5.26
C HIS A 280 -5.34 14.78 6.31
N LEU A 281 -4.04 14.79 5.99
CA LEU A 281 -3.00 14.40 6.93
C LEU A 281 -2.90 15.38 8.11
N SER A 282 -2.99 16.69 7.85
CA SER A 282 -3.00 17.70 8.91
C SER A 282 -4.21 17.53 9.83
N ASP A 283 -5.38 17.24 9.28
CA ASP A 283 -6.63 17.07 10.02
C ASP A 283 -6.60 15.78 10.86
N ALA A 284 -6.07 14.70 10.29
CA ALA A 284 -5.84 13.44 10.98
C ALA A 284 -4.87 13.62 12.17
N LEU A 285 -3.75 14.30 11.96
CA LEU A 285 -2.76 14.58 13.00
C LEU A 285 -3.32 15.52 14.08
N GLU A 286 -4.04 16.58 13.70
CA GLU A 286 -4.68 17.50 14.64
C GLU A 286 -5.72 16.78 15.51
N SER A 287 -6.58 15.96 14.90
CA SER A 287 -7.61 15.21 15.61
C SER A 287 -6.98 14.22 16.60
N MET A 288 -5.93 13.52 16.18
CA MET A 288 -5.24 12.55 17.03
C MET A 288 -4.54 13.25 18.20
N ALA A 289 -3.79 14.31 17.91
CA ALA A 289 -2.97 14.98 18.91
C ALA A 289 -3.74 15.99 19.78
N SER A 290 -5.01 16.26 19.47
CA SER A 290 -5.95 16.95 20.36
C SER A 290 -6.40 16.07 21.54
N ASP A 291 -6.18 14.75 21.49
CA ASP A 291 -6.48 13.85 22.60
C ASP A 291 -5.41 13.98 23.70
N PRO A 292 -5.77 14.34 24.95
CA PRO A 292 -4.83 14.46 26.05
C PRO A 292 -4.05 13.16 26.34
N GLN A 293 -4.66 11.99 26.11
CA GLN A 293 -4.00 10.70 26.30
C GLN A 293 -2.90 10.50 25.25
N VAL A 294 -3.16 10.87 23.99
CA VAL A 294 -2.16 10.85 22.92
C VAL A 294 -1.04 11.83 23.24
N GLN A 295 -1.34 13.05 23.69
CA GLN A 295 -0.31 14.02 24.06
C GLN A 295 0.63 13.47 25.14
N GLN A 296 0.08 12.83 26.18
CA GLN A 296 0.89 12.20 27.22
C GLN A 296 1.74 11.06 26.65
N GLN A 297 1.19 10.23 25.77
CA GLN A 297 1.94 9.14 25.13
C GLN A 297 3.06 9.65 24.23
N ILE A 298 2.86 10.77 23.52
CA ILE A 298 3.93 11.44 22.76
C ILE A 298 5.05 11.88 23.72
N VAL A 299 4.71 12.46 24.88
CA VAL A 299 5.69 12.82 25.90
C VAL A 299 6.44 11.60 26.42
N ASP A 300 5.76 10.47 26.65
CA ASP A 300 6.38 9.23 27.12
C ASP A 300 7.35 8.63 26.07
N VAL A 301 6.97 8.68 24.79
CA VAL A 301 7.83 8.28 23.67
C VAL A 301 9.08 9.16 23.61
N LEU A 302 8.91 10.48 23.66
CA LEU A 302 10.03 11.43 23.61
C LEU A 302 10.95 11.27 24.84
N ASN A 303 10.40 11.12 26.04
CA ASN A 303 11.18 10.84 27.24
C ASN A 303 12.01 9.56 27.13
N THR A 304 11.47 8.52 26.48
CA THR A 304 12.19 7.26 26.22
C THR A 304 13.30 7.43 25.20
N MET A 305 13.05 8.20 24.13
CA MET A 305 14.06 8.53 23.12
C MET A 305 15.23 9.36 23.67
N LEU A 306 15.01 10.08 24.76
CA LEU A 306 16.04 10.86 25.42
C LEU A 306 16.98 10.02 26.30
N LEU A 307 16.67 8.75 26.56
CA LEU A 307 17.56 7.83 27.26
C LEU A 307 18.83 7.53 26.44
N ASP A 308 19.92 7.15 27.12
CA ASP A 308 21.08 6.58 26.44
C ASP A 308 20.73 5.24 25.81
N ALA A 309 20.68 5.21 24.48
CA ALA A 309 20.49 4.00 23.67
C ALA A 309 19.32 3.11 24.16
N PRO A 310 18.06 3.61 24.10
CA PRO A 310 16.90 2.84 24.52
C PRO A 310 16.82 1.51 23.77
N SER A 311 16.56 0.44 24.50
CA SER A 311 16.36 -0.88 23.89
C SER A 311 15.08 -0.91 23.05
N GLU A 312 15.03 -1.79 22.05
CA GLU A 312 13.83 -2.07 21.26
C GLU A 312 12.60 -2.32 22.14
N ALA A 313 12.72 -3.15 23.18
CA ALA A 313 11.61 -3.43 24.10
C ALA A 313 11.09 -2.19 24.84
N ALA A 314 11.97 -1.23 25.16
CA ALA A 314 11.60 0.02 25.79
C ALA A 314 10.85 0.94 24.81
N LEU A 315 11.30 1.01 23.56
CA LEU A 315 10.64 1.76 22.49
C LEU A 315 9.28 1.16 22.16
N THR A 316 9.17 -0.17 22.04
CA THR A 316 7.88 -0.85 21.81
C THR A 316 6.89 -0.56 22.94
N ALA A 317 7.34 -0.55 24.20
CA ALA A 317 6.46 -0.30 25.35
C ALA A 317 5.80 1.09 25.35
N VAL A 318 6.42 2.08 24.70
CA VAL A 318 5.87 3.44 24.58
C VAL A 318 5.21 3.72 23.21
N LEU A 319 5.67 3.07 22.14
CA LEU A 319 5.08 3.17 20.81
C LEU A 319 3.77 2.40 20.72
N ASP A 320 3.68 1.21 21.34
CA ASP A 320 2.47 0.39 21.31
C ASP A 320 1.23 1.16 21.81
N PRO A 321 1.22 1.74 23.02
CA PRO A 321 0.05 2.47 23.51
C PRO A 321 -0.31 3.66 22.62
N LEU A 322 0.67 4.36 22.05
CA LEU A 322 0.46 5.51 21.16
C LEU A 322 -0.21 5.09 19.85
N LEU A 323 0.40 4.14 19.13
CA LEU A 323 -0.05 3.74 17.80
C LEU A 323 -1.35 2.93 17.87
N THR A 324 -1.56 2.15 18.93
CA THR A 324 -2.79 1.35 19.09
C THR A 324 -3.96 2.11 19.71
N GLN A 325 -3.85 3.44 19.91
CA GLN A 325 -5.00 4.25 20.31
C GLN A 325 -6.11 4.21 19.24
N PRO A 326 -7.40 4.16 19.66
CA PRO A 326 -8.52 4.25 18.72
C PRO A 326 -8.47 5.50 17.84
N ALA A 327 -7.98 6.63 18.38
CA ALA A 327 -7.82 7.87 17.63
C ALA A 327 -6.83 7.73 16.46
N PHE A 328 -5.71 7.02 16.66
CA PHE A 328 -4.72 6.76 15.61
C PHE A 328 -5.31 5.88 14.51
N ALA A 329 -5.94 4.77 14.87
CA ALA A 329 -6.57 3.88 13.89
C ALA A 329 -7.70 4.56 13.11
N THR A 330 -8.48 5.43 13.75
CA THR A 330 -9.54 6.23 13.10
C THR A 330 -8.95 7.26 12.14
N ALA A 331 -7.91 7.97 12.56
CA ALA A 331 -7.21 8.95 11.73
C ALA A 331 -6.60 8.28 10.49
N LEU A 332 -5.94 7.12 10.66
CA LEU A 332 -5.38 6.36 9.56
C LEU A 332 -6.46 5.83 8.59
N ALA A 333 -7.53 5.24 9.12
CA ALA A 333 -8.65 4.77 8.29
C ALA A 333 -9.27 5.92 7.47
N THR A 334 -9.46 7.08 8.10
CA THR A 334 -10.00 8.29 7.43
C THR A 334 -9.06 8.77 6.32
N LEU A 335 -7.75 8.75 6.55
CA LEU A 335 -6.75 9.12 5.54
C LEU A 335 -6.78 8.14 4.35
N ILE A 336 -6.92 6.84 4.61
CA ILE A 336 -7.04 5.81 3.57
C ILE A 336 -8.33 6.01 2.77
N ASP A 337 -9.46 6.24 3.43
CA ASP A 337 -10.75 6.49 2.77
C ASP A 337 -10.68 7.74 1.89
N ALA A 338 -9.97 8.78 2.32
CA ALA A 338 -9.77 10.00 1.53
C ALA A 338 -9.05 9.73 0.19
N LEU A 339 -8.15 8.75 0.12
CA LEU A 339 -7.49 8.36 -1.14
C LEU A 339 -8.50 7.90 -2.22
N VAL A 340 -9.65 7.39 -1.78
CA VAL A 340 -10.72 6.89 -2.65
C VAL A 340 -11.80 7.95 -2.88
N GLN A 341 -12.23 8.61 -1.81
CA GLN A 341 -13.42 9.46 -1.83
C GLN A 341 -13.12 10.90 -2.25
N ASP A 342 -11.87 11.37 -2.08
CA ASP A 342 -11.51 12.72 -2.46
C ASP A 342 -11.30 12.82 -3.98
N PRO A 343 -12.08 13.66 -4.69
CA PRO A 343 -11.96 13.80 -6.15
C PRO A 343 -10.62 14.36 -6.62
N ALA A 344 -9.83 14.98 -5.73
CA ALA A 344 -8.47 15.43 -6.04
C ALA A 344 -7.42 14.32 -5.86
N LEU A 345 -7.70 13.28 -5.05
CA LEU A 345 -6.75 12.19 -4.76
C LEU A 345 -7.03 10.95 -5.60
N ALA A 346 -8.30 10.60 -5.80
CA ALA A 346 -8.69 9.42 -6.56
C ALA A 346 -8.03 9.35 -7.96
N PRO A 347 -7.93 10.45 -8.74
CA PRO A 347 -7.28 10.40 -10.05
C PRO A 347 -5.79 10.04 -10.04
N ILE A 348 -5.09 10.25 -8.92
CA ILE A 348 -3.65 9.93 -8.81
C ILE A 348 -3.43 8.43 -8.91
N GLY A 349 -4.20 7.66 -8.14
CA GLY A 349 -4.17 6.19 -8.20
C GLY A 349 -4.56 5.69 -9.57
N VAL A 350 -5.63 6.26 -10.16
CA VAL A 350 -6.05 5.90 -11.54
C VAL A 350 -4.93 6.13 -12.54
N ALA A 351 -4.32 7.32 -12.56
CA ALA A 351 -3.26 7.66 -13.51
C ALA A 351 -2.06 6.71 -13.41
N ALA A 352 -1.70 6.28 -12.20
CA ALA A 352 -0.62 5.32 -11.98
C ALA A 352 -0.97 3.95 -12.60
N LEU A 353 -2.18 3.45 -12.35
CA LEU A 353 -2.68 2.20 -12.93
C LEU A 353 -2.73 2.27 -14.45
N GLU A 354 -3.16 3.42 -15.00
CA GLU A 354 -3.16 3.63 -16.44
C GLU A 354 -1.74 3.62 -17.01
N GLY A 355 -0.80 4.26 -16.32
CA GLY A 355 0.60 4.30 -16.73
C GLY A 355 1.23 2.92 -16.75
N ILE A 356 0.94 2.09 -15.73
CA ILE A 356 1.40 0.69 -15.67
C ILE A 356 0.82 -0.08 -16.84
N ALA A 357 -0.50 -0.01 -17.03
CA ALA A 357 -1.19 -0.84 -17.99
C ALA A 357 -0.94 -0.45 -19.46
N LYS A 358 -0.50 0.80 -19.73
CA LYS A 358 -0.06 1.24 -21.07
C LYS A 358 1.36 0.77 -21.42
N ASP A 359 2.12 0.23 -20.46
CA ASP A 359 3.47 -0.25 -20.71
C ASP A 359 3.47 -1.58 -21.48
N GLU A 360 4.29 -1.67 -22.52
CA GLU A 360 4.36 -2.86 -23.39
C GLU A 360 4.78 -4.12 -22.61
N SER A 361 5.61 -3.98 -21.56
CA SER A 361 6.03 -5.11 -20.74
C SER A 361 4.89 -5.69 -19.91
N VAL A 362 3.95 -4.85 -19.44
CA VAL A 362 2.74 -5.31 -18.77
C VAL A 362 1.83 -6.02 -19.76
N GLY A 363 1.66 -5.47 -20.97
CA GLY A 363 0.95 -6.15 -22.05
C GLY A 363 1.54 -7.52 -22.37
N ALA A 364 2.87 -7.65 -22.39
CA ALA A 364 3.56 -8.92 -22.58
C ALA A 364 3.33 -9.90 -21.42
N LEU A 365 3.33 -9.44 -20.17
CA LEU A 365 3.00 -10.29 -19.02
C LEU A 365 1.56 -10.80 -19.06
N VAL A 366 0.60 -9.93 -19.38
CA VAL A 366 -0.81 -10.32 -19.53
C VAL A 366 -0.96 -11.32 -20.67
N ASN A 367 -0.29 -11.11 -21.81
CA ASN A 367 -0.29 -12.09 -22.90
C ASN A 367 0.36 -13.41 -22.47
N GLY A 368 1.48 -13.41 -21.76
CA GLY A 368 2.11 -14.64 -21.25
C GLY A 368 1.17 -15.41 -20.31
N LEU A 369 0.47 -14.70 -19.42
CA LEU A 369 -0.55 -15.30 -18.56
C LEU A 369 -1.69 -15.92 -19.38
N LEU A 370 -2.12 -15.27 -20.47
CA LEU A 370 -3.26 -15.64 -21.30
C LEU A 370 -2.95 -16.50 -22.53
N MET A 371 -1.68 -16.79 -22.85
CA MET A 371 -1.28 -17.48 -24.09
C MET A 371 -0.26 -18.61 -23.90
N ASP A 372 0.67 -18.49 -22.94
CA ASP A 372 1.75 -19.46 -22.80
C ASP A 372 1.31 -20.63 -21.88
N TRP A 373 0.86 -21.75 -22.45
CA TRP A 373 0.60 -23.03 -21.72
C TRP A 373 1.07 -24.28 -22.48
#